data_AF-A0A2M8IWT3-F1
#
_entry.id   AF-A0A2M8IWT3-F1
#
_cell.length_a   1.000
_cell.length_b   1.000
_cell.length_c   1.000
_cell.angle_alpha   90.00
_cell.angle_beta   90.00
_cell.angle_gamma   90.00
#
_symmetry.space_group_name_H-M   'P 1'
#
loop_
_entity.id
_entity.type
_entity.pdbx_description
1 polymer ?
#
loop_
_entity_poly.entity_id
_entity_poly.type
_entity_poly.pdbx_seq_one_letter_code
_entity_poly.pdbx_strand_id
1 'polypeptide(L)'
;DLPLALAATAGPEGQMRHPTFGLWPVALRNDLRQALSDGTRKVTQWADQHGVGAAVFPAAPVDPFFNINTPADLDRAAVLAASLS
;
A
#
# COMPACT_ATOMS: atom_id res chain seq x y z
N ASP A 1 15.14 -14.28 6.61
CA ASP A 1 14.28 -13.10 6.43
C ASP A 1 12.85 -13.52 6.18
N LEU A 2 11.89 -12.91 6.87
CA LEU A 2 10.47 -13.06 6.54
C LEU A 2 10.17 -12.12 5.38
N PRO A 3 9.51 -12.57 4.29
CA PRO A 3 9.22 -11.70 3.17
C PRO A 3 8.16 -10.66 3.57
N LEU A 4 8.59 -9.43 3.81
CA LEU A 4 7.76 -8.25 4.06
C LEU A 4 7.88 -7.32 2.86
N ALA A 5 6.76 -6.99 2.23
CA ALA A 5 6.75 -6.09 1.08
C ALA A 5 5.53 -5.18 1.08
N LEU A 6 5.72 -3.92 0.68
CA LEU A 6 4.64 -3.00 0.34
C LEU A 6 4.49 -2.95 -1.17
N ALA A 7 3.25 -2.89 -1.65
CA ALA A 7 2.99 -2.55 -3.04
C ALA A 7 3.46 -1.12 -3.31
N ALA A 8 3.95 -0.90 -4.53
CA ALA A 8 4.31 0.41 -5.04
C ALA A 8 3.86 0.53 -6.49
N THR A 9 3.60 1.76 -6.92
CA THR A 9 3.33 2.09 -8.33
C THR A 9 4.44 2.97 -8.86
N ALA A 10 4.85 2.74 -10.11
CA ALA A 10 5.78 3.64 -10.80
C ALA A 10 5.00 4.79 -11.45
N GLY A 11 5.40 6.03 -11.16
CA GLY A 11 4.85 7.23 -11.77
C GLY A 11 5.95 8.20 -12.23
N PRO A 12 5.57 9.33 -12.86
CA PRO A 12 6.52 10.34 -13.36
C PRO A 12 7.42 10.93 -12.26
N GLU A 13 6.93 10.98 -11.02
CA GLU A 13 7.65 11.51 -9.84
C GLU A 13 8.40 10.42 -9.05
N GLY A 14 8.45 9.18 -9.56
CA GLY A 14 9.09 8.04 -8.92
C GLY A 14 8.09 7.01 -8.40
N GLN A 15 8.52 6.19 -7.42
CA GLN A 15 7.67 5.14 -6.86
C GLN A 15 6.80 5.68 -5.72
N MET A 16 5.48 5.48 -5.84
CA MET A 16 4.53 5.74 -4.76
C MET A 16 4.21 4.43 -4.03
N ARG A 17 4.53 4.36 -2.74
CA ARG A 17 4.22 3.21 -1.88
C ARG A 17 2.75 3.23 -1.46
N HIS A 18 2.15 2.05 -1.40
CA HIS A 18 0.76 1.80 -1.03
C HIS A 18 0.70 1.04 0.32
N PRO A 19 0.67 1.74 1.46
CA PRO A 19 0.99 1.15 2.77
C PRO A 19 -0.07 0.16 3.31
N THR A 20 -1.27 0.14 2.75
CA THR A 20 -2.32 -0.82 3.11
C THR A 20 -2.26 -2.10 2.29
N PHE A 21 -1.54 -2.09 1.16
CA PHE A 21 -1.40 -3.21 0.25
C PHE A 21 -0.01 -3.81 0.44
N GLY A 22 0.06 -4.98 1.07
CA GLY A 22 1.35 -5.59 1.36
C GLY A 22 1.29 -7.07 1.68
N LEU A 23 2.44 -7.72 1.56
CA LEU A 23 2.70 -9.05 2.08
C LEU A 23 3.16 -8.90 3.53
N TRP A 24 2.34 -9.35 4.48
CA TRP A 24 2.56 -9.17 5.91
C TRP A 24 2.80 -10.53 6.59
N PRO A 25 4.02 -10.83 7.05
CA PRO A 25 4.30 -12.05 7.81
C PRO A 25 3.52 -12.08 9.14
N VAL A 26 2.65 -13.07 9.33
CA VAL A 26 1.86 -13.24 10.57
C VAL A 26 2.75 -13.45 11.81
N ALA A 27 3.99 -13.89 11.61
CA ALA A 27 4.98 -13.97 12.68
C ALA A 27 5.28 -12.61 13.35
N LEU A 28 5.10 -11.48 12.65
CA LEU A 28 5.33 -10.13 13.16
C LEU A 28 4.14 -9.56 13.97
N ARG A 29 3.05 -10.30 14.15
CA ARG A 29 1.83 -9.78 14.83
C ARG A 29 2.06 -9.28 16.26
N ASN A 30 2.96 -9.91 17.01
CA ASN A 30 3.25 -9.52 18.40
C ASN A 30 4.13 -8.27 18.44
N ASP A 31 5.09 -8.17 17.54
CA ASP A 31 5.92 -6.99 17.33
C ASP A 31 5.05 -5.77 16.96
N LEU A 32 4.16 -5.93 15.98
CA LEU A 32 3.22 -4.88 15.60
C LEU A 32 2.35 -4.42 16.78
N ARG A 33 1.86 -5.36 17.61
CA ARG A 33 1.06 -5.03 18.79
C ARG A 33 1.85 -4.17 19.77
N GLN A 34 3.11 -4.51 20.01
CA GLN A 34 4.00 -3.73 20.88
C GLN A 34 4.22 -2.32 20.30
N ALA A 35 4.58 -2.23 19.02
CA ALA A 35 4.80 -0.95 18.34
C ALA A 35 3.57 -0.02 18.40
N LEU A 36 2.35 -0.57 18.28
CA LEU A 36 1.10 0.18 18.41
C LEU A 36 0.88 0.71 19.84
N SER A 37 1.18 -0.11 20.86
CA SER A 37 1.15 0.29 22.27
C SER A 37 2.17 1.39 22.58
N ASP A 38 3.35 1.32 21.94
CA ASP A 38 4.41 2.31 22.08
C ASP A 38 4.17 3.60 21.27
N GLY A 39 3.00 3.70 20.64
CA GLY A 39 2.53 4.94 20.00
C GLY A 39 2.78 5.03 18.51
N THR A 40 3.22 3.96 17.84
CA THR A 40 3.35 3.95 16.37
C THR A 40 1.99 4.18 15.72
N ARG A 41 1.94 5.07 14.72
CA ARG A 41 0.72 5.39 13.95
C ARG A 41 0.89 5.30 12.43
N LYS A 42 2.12 5.20 11.93
CA LYS A 42 2.43 5.10 10.50
C LYS A 42 2.89 3.69 10.17
N VAL A 43 2.12 2.98 9.35
CA VAL A 43 2.46 1.62 8.91
C VAL A 43 3.78 1.57 8.16
N THR A 44 4.08 2.56 7.32
CA THR A 44 5.36 2.67 6.59
C THR A 44 6.55 2.72 7.55
N GLN A 45 6.47 3.57 8.57
CA GLN A 45 7.52 3.71 9.58
C GLN A 45 7.80 2.38 10.29
N TRP A 46 6.75 1.63 10.66
CA TRP A 46 6.93 0.32 11.28
C TRP A 46 7.54 -0.68 10.29
N ALA A 47 7.02 -0.75 9.06
CA ALA A 47 7.52 -1.67 8.05
C ALA A 47 8.99 -1.41 7.67
N ASP A 48 9.42 -0.15 7.64
CA ASP A 48 10.82 0.24 7.37
C ASP A 48 11.79 -0.31 8.43
N GLN A 49 11.37 -0.45 9.69
CA GLN A 49 12.17 -1.05 10.77
C GLN A 49 12.44 -2.54 10.55
N HIS A 50 11.62 -3.21 9.74
CA HIS A 50 11.71 -4.62 9.41
C HIS A 50 12.34 -4.87 8.02
N GLY A 51 12.92 -3.84 7.39
CA GLY A 51 13.57 -3.97 6.08
C GLY A 51 12.61 -4.25 4.93
N VAL A 52 11.43 -3.63 4.95
CA VAL A 52 10.38 -3.86 3.94
C VAL A 52 10.86 -3.64 2.50
N GLY A 53 10.58 -4.62 1.64
CA GLY A 53 10.77 -4.49 0.19
C GLY A 53 9.64 -3.73 -0.50
N ALA A 54 9.85 -3.37 -1.76
CA ALA A 54 8.82 -2.81 -2.64
C ALA A 54 8.46 -3.80 -3.74
N ALA A 55 7.17 -4.15 -3.84
CA ALA A 55 6.62 -4.87 -4.98
C ALA A 55 6.03 -3.84 -5.96
N VAL A 56 6.72 -3.60 -7.08
CA VAL A 56 6.35 -2.53 -8.03
C VAL A 56 5.36 -3.04 -9.07
N PHE A 57 4.24 -2.34 -9.22
CA PHE A 57 3.19 -2.59 -10.20
C PHE A 57 3.09 -1.42 -11.20
N PRO A 58 2.72 -1.70 -12.46
CA PRO A 58 2.42 -0.64 -13.43
C PRO A 58 1.15 0.13 -13.02
N ALA A 59 1.15 1.45 -13.18
CA ALA A 59 -0.02 2.32 -12.95
C ALA A 59 -0.76 2.70 -14.24
N ALA A 60 -0.54 1.96 -15.32
CA ALA A 60 -1.15 2.20 -16.62
C ALA A 60 -1.78 0.90 -17.16
N PRO A 61 -2.97 0.97 -17.78
CA PRO A 61 -3.77 2.17 -18.05
C PRO A 61 -4.53 2.73 -16.82
N VAL A 62 -4.57 1.98 -15.72
CA VAL A 62 -5.25 2.33 -14.47
C VAL A 62 -4.34 2.01 -13.29
N ASP A 63 -4.37 2.82 -12.24
CA ASP A 63 -3.70 2.49 -10.97
C ASP A 63 -4.41 1.31 -10.29
N PRO A 64 -3.76 0.15 -10.11
CA PRO A 64 -4.38 -1.03 -9.50
C PRO A 64 -4.72 -0.85 -8.01
N PHE A 65 -4.24 0.22 -7.37
CA PHE A 65 -4.46 0.52 -5.95
C PHE A 65 -5.25 1.82 -5.73
N PHE A 66 -5.99 2.30 -6.75
CA PHE A 66 -6.88 3.46 -6.62
C PHE A 66 -7.82 3.31 -5.41
N ASN A 67 -7.75 4.28 -4.48
CA ASN A 67 -8.52 4.27 -3.24
C ASN A 67 -9.62 5.33 -3.26
N ILE A 68 -10.83 4.96 -2.87
CA ILE A 68 -12.01 5.83 -2.83
C ILE A 68 -12.14 6.40 -1.42
N ASN A 69 -11.82 7.67 -1.25
CA ASN A 69 -11.92 8.35 0.06
C ASN A 69 -13.02 9.41 0.07
N THR A 70 -13.37 9.96 -1.09
CA THR A 70 -14.36 11.03 -1.26
C THR A 70 -15.47 10.61 -2.23
N PRO A 71 -16.64 11.26 -2.19
CA PRO A 71 -17.69 11.03 -3.19
C PRO A 71 -17.20 11.26 -4.63
N ALA A 72 -16.33 12.25 -4.87
CA ALA A 72 -15.75 12.49 -6.20
C ALA A 72 -14.87 11.34 -6.70
N ASP A 73 -14.28 10.55 -5.79
CA ASP A 73 -13.52 9.35 -6.17
C ASP A 73 -14.45 8.23 -6.66
N LEU A 74 -15.72 8.19 -6.23
CA LEU A 74 -16.70 7.24 -6.76
C LEU A 74 -17.01 7.53 -8.23
N ASP A 75 -17.17 8.80 -8.60
CA ASP A 75 -17.42 9.19 -9.99
C ASP A 75 -16.23 8.77 -10.89
N ARG A 76 -14.99 8.99 -10.40
CA ARG A 76 -13.78 8.53 -11.08
C ARG A 76 -13.73 7.00 -11.15
N ALA A 77 -14.07 6.29 -10.07
CA ALA A 77 -14.11 4.83 -10.06
C ALA A 77 -15.10 4.27 -11.07
N ALA A 78 -16.26 4.90 -11.25
CA ALA A 78 -17.25 4.50 -12.25
C ALA A 78 -16.70 4.62 -13.68
N VAL A 79 -15.97 5.69 -13.98
CA VAL A 79 -15.29 5.87 -15.27
C VAL A 79 -14.20 4.80 -15.48
N LEU A 80 -13.38 4.54 -14.45
CA LEU A 80 -12.34 3.51 -14.49
C LEU A 80 -12.93 2.10 -14.68
N ALA A 81 -14.04 1.78 -14.02
CA ALA A 81 -14.70 0.48 -14.16
C ALA A 81 -15.27 0.27 -15.56
N ALA A 82 -15.85 1.32 -16.15
CA ALA A 82 -16.37 1.29 -17.51
C ALA A 82 -15.26 1.13 -18.57
N SER A 83 -14.05 1.64 -18.34
CA SER A 83 -12.92 1.49 -19.27
C SER A 83 -12.25 0.12 -19.24
N LEU A 84 -12.56 -0.71 -18.23
CA LEU A 84 -12.05 -2.07 -18.04
C LEU A 84 -13.00 -3.18 -18.55
N SER A 85 -14.22 -2.80 -18.96
CA SER A 85 -15.25 -3.70 -19.51
C SER A 85 -15.16 -3.79 -21.04
#